data_AF-A0A0H5MDT6-F1
#
_entry.id   AF-A0A0H5MDT6-F1
#
_cell.length_a   1.000
_cell.length_b   1.000
_cell.length_c   1.000
_cell.angle_alpha   90.00
_cell.angle_beta   90.00
_cell.angle_gamma   90.00
#
_symmetry.space_group_name_H-M   'P 1'
#
loop_
_entity.id
_entity.type
_entity.pdbx_description
1 polymer ?
#
loop_
_entity_poly.entity_id
_entity_poly.type
_entity_poly.pdbx_seq_one_letter_code
_entity_poly.pdbx_strand_id
1 'polypeptide(L)'
;MLTYELPEAPKKLYYSAADAHPLSKLESDKIIQMVLDLDIANSDNEHYISGWMGLNNVVVVRNYQNKRGTSNGFLVNKSDRYRLSIQSIEFRIPKVVLWMSFRRKPRTMELITYETLGDEPSGMQQYRNILDETLREQLDADWRDLNDYLGAACWQLENGAPLWQQAQQEITSDAISQLAAAKIFRTKSLQADGDYSGFWAGEYFLAVRQPTTANPLPAIQISWREDEKDIGSYQFDLINDEAGNTKFLLCIRPRKGADSYLLNRFDAHHLQRAIAMFAMMQRYLLA
;
A
#
# COMPACT_ATOMS: atom_id res chain seq x y z
N MET A 1 6.12 -25.22 16.47
CA MET A 1 6.81 -24.21 15.63
C MET A 1 5.73 -23.38 14.96
N LEU A 2 5.79 -22.04 14.99
CA LEU A 2 4.87 -21.22 14.18
C LEU A 2 5.20 -21.49 12.72
N THR A 3 4.43 -22.35 12.04
CA THR A 3 4.51 -22.48 10.59
C THR A 3 3.51 -21.51 9.97
N TYR A 4 4.06 -20.53 9.26
CA TYR A 4 3.33 -19.63 8.39
C TYR A 4 3.63 -20.07 6.95
N GLU A 5 2.63 -20.57 6.25
CA GLU A 5 2.71 -20.75 4.81
C GLU A 5 2.28 -19.44 4.16
N LEU A 6 3.10 -18.92 3.25
CA LEU A 6 2.72 -17.78 2.42
C LEU A 6 1.44 -18.16 1.67
N PRO A 7 0.36 -17.38 1.80
CA PRO A 7 -0.84 -17.60 1.03
C PRO A 7 -0.54 -17.60 -0.48
N GLU A 8 -1.31 -18.36 -1.25
CA GLU A 8 -1.25 -18.31 -2.72
C GLU A 8 -1.43 -16.88 -3.21
N ALA A 9 -0.71 -16.47 -4.25
CA ALA A 9 -0.81 -15.11 -4.76
C ALA A 9 -2.28 -14.73 -5.09
N PRO A 10 -2.73 -13.51 -4.74
CA PRO A 10 -4.07 -13.05 -5.10
C PRO A 10 -4.33 -13.13 -6.60
N LYS A 11 -5.59 -13.38 -6.94
CA LYS A 11 -6.07 -13.29 -8.33
C LYS A 11 -5.85 -11.87 -8.86
N LYS A 12 -5.53 -11.77 -10.15
CA LYS A 12 -5.21 -10.52 -10.86
C LYS A 12 -6.18 -10.30 -12.01
N LEU A 13 -6.39 -9.05 -12.40
CA LEU A 13 -7.22 -8.62 -13.52
C LEU A 13 -6.55 -7.44 -14.25
N TYR A 14 -6.64 -7.41 -15.58
CA TYR A 14 -6.10 -6.38 -16.50
C TYR A 14 -4.58 -6.21 -16.56
N TYR A 15 -3.87 -6.38 -15.43
CA TYR A 15 -2.46 -6.06 -15.27
C TYR A 15 -1.70 -7.22 -14.63
N SER A 16 -0.48 -7.45 -15.11
CA SER A 16 0.44 -8.43 -14.54
C SER A 16 1.89 -8.05 -14.87
N ALA A 17 2.83 -8.53 -14.06
CA ALA A 17 4.26 -8.40 -14.30
C ALA A 17 4.69 -9.07 -15.62
N ALA A 18 4.03 -10.18 -16.00
CA ALA A 18 4.34 -10.95 -17.20
C ALA A 18 3.96 -10.20 -18.49
N ASP A 19 2.88 -9.41 -18.44
CA ASP A 19 2.35 -8.68 -19.59
C ASP A 19 2.83 -7.22 -19.64
N ALA A 20 3.53 -6.74 -18.60
CA ALA A 20 3.99 -5.38 -18.50
C ALA A 20 5.14 -5.09 -19.48
N HIS A 21 4.90 -4.17 -20.41
CA HIS A 21 5.96 -3.62 -21.26
C HIS A 21 6.93 -2.74 -20.47
N PRO A 22 8.20 -2.61 -20.91
CA PRO A 22 9.16 -1.69 -20.29
C PRO A 22 8.65 -0.25 -20.24
N LEU A 23 9.12 0.53 -19.28
CA LEU A 23 8.79 1.94 -19.08
C LEU A 23 9.04 2.78 -20.35
N SER A 24 10.05 2.42 -21.14
CA SER A 24 10.35 3.09 -22.44
C SER A 24 9.26 2.97 -23.50
N LYS A 25 8.33 2.02 -23.35
CA LYS A 25 7.21 1.78 -24.28
C LYS A 25 5.86 2.20 -23.70
N LEU A 26 5.85 2.84 -22.54
CA LEU A 26 4.61 3.20 -21.86
C LEU A 26 3.97 4.42 -22.53
N GLU A 27 2.69 4.30 -22.87
CA GLU A 27 1.92 5.34 -23.51
C GLU A 27 1.02 6.08 -22.51
N SER A 28 0.80 7.38 -22.76
CA SER A 28 -0.01 8.25 -21.89
C SER A 28 -1.44 7.72 -21.67
N ASP A 29 -2.07 7.19 -22.72
CA ASP A 29 -3.44 6.66 -22.65
C ASP A 29 -3.52 5.40 -21.78
N LYS A 30 -2.47 4.57 -21.79
CA LYS A 30 -2.40 3.39 -20.94
C LYS A 30 -2.30 3.77 -19.46
N ILE A 31 -1.51 4.79 -19.12
CA ILE A 31 -1.43 5.31 -17.74
C ILE A 31 -2.81 5.82 -17.28
N ILE A 32 -3.51 6.58 -18.13
CA ILE A 32 -4.86 7.07 -17.80
C ILE A 32 -5.81 5.91 -17.57
N GLN A 33 -5.84 4.90 -18.45
CA GLN A 33 -6.70 3.73 -18.28
C GLN A 33 -6.40 3.00 -16.96
N MET A 34 -5.13 2.79 -16.63
CA MET A 34 -4.72 2.14 -15.38
C MET A 34 -5.21 2.89 -14.14
N VAL A 35 -5.20 4.22 -14.17
CA VAL A 35 -5.72 5.05 -13.07
C VAL A 35 -7.25 4.94 -12.98
N LEU A 36 -7.94 4.92 -14.13
CA LEU A 36 -9.40 4.79 -14.17
C LEU A 36 -9.89 3.42 -13.68
N ASP A 37 -9.16 2.35 -13.95
CA ASP A 37 -9.54 1.00 -13.50
C ASP A 37 -9.48 0.85 -11.96
N LEU A 38 -8.78 1.76 -11.28
CA LEU A 38 -8.69 1.82 -9.82
C LEU A 38 -9.59 2.89 -9.20
N ASP A 39 -10.48 3.49 -10.00
CA ASP A 39 -11.37 4.53 -9.55
C ASP A 39 -12.42 4.00 -8.55
N ILE A 40 -12.19 4.31 -7.28
CA ILE A 40 -13.14 4.02 -6.20
C ILE A 40 -14.11 5.17 -5.97
N ALA A 41 -13.74 6.38 -6.36
CA ALA A 41 -14.50 7.59 -6.06
C ALA A 41 -15.58 7.88 -7.11
N ASN A 42 -15.45 7.33 -8.33
CA ASN A 42 -16.29 7.63 -9.48
C ASN A 42 -16.47 9.14 -9.67
N SER A 43 -15.39 9.91 -9.50
CA SER A 43 -15.42 11.36 -9.41
C SER A 43 -14.38 12.00 -10.32
N ASP A 44 -14.82 12.94 -11.14
CA ASP A 44 -13.93 13.76 -11.96
C ASP A 44 -13.19 14.84 -11.14
N ASN A 45 -13.22 14.81 -9.81
CA ASN A 45 -12.41 15.72 -8.99
C ASN A 45 -11.01 15.15 -8.75
N GLU A 46 -10.07 16.02 -8.38
CA GLU A 46 -8.75 15.61 -7.91
C GLU A 46 -8.89 14.64 -6.73
N HIS A 47 -8.25 13.47 -6.82
CA HIS A 47 -8.20 12.54 -5.72
C HIS A 47 -6.86 11.80 -5.67
N TYR A 48 -6.54 11.33 -4.46
CA TYR A 48 -5.38 10.50 -4.19
C TYR A 48 -5.84 9.22 -3.51
N ILE A 49 -5.40 8.09 -4.04
CA ILE A 49 -5.61 6.78 -3.42
C ILE A 49 -4.23 6.25 -3.07
N SER A 50 -3.95 6.09 -1.79
CA SER A 50 -2.72 5.45 -1.32
C SER A 50 -2.92 3.95 -1.16
N GLY A 51 -1.86 3.17 -1.25
CA GLY A 51 -1.85 1.73 -1.02
C GLY A 51 -0.44 1.22 -0.75
N TRP A 52 -0.28 -0.09 -0.58
CA TRP A 52 0.98 -0.69 -0.16
C TRP A 52 1.38 -1.89 -1.04
N MET A 53 2.56 -1.79 -1.64
CA MET A 53 3.22 -2.86 -2.39
C MET A 53 4.39 -3.38 -1.57
N GLY A 54 4.12 -4.40 -0.74
CA GLY A 54 5.04 -4.80 0.32
C GLY A 54 5.18 -3.66 1.33
N LEU A 55 6.40 -3.31 1.73
CA LEU A 55 6.62 -2.19 2.64
C LEU A 55 6.75 -0.83 1.91
N ASN A 56 6.43 -0.79 0.61
CA ASN A 56 6.57 0.40 -0.23
C ASN A 56 5.21 1.05 -0.46
N ASN A 57 5.17 2.37 -0.29
CA ASN A 57 3.97 3.15 -0.51
C ASN A 57 3.73 3.35 -2.01
N VAL A 58 2.49 3.14 -2.43
CA VAL A 58 1.98 3.44 -3.78
C VAL A 58 0.95 4.55 -3.64
N VAL A 59 0.99 5.55 -4.52
CA VAL A 59 -0.02 6.60 -4.63
C VAL A 59 -0.54 6.65 -6.04
N VAL A 60 -1.84 6.45 -6.20
CA VAL A 60 -2.58 6.71 -7.44
C VAL A 60 -3.04 8.16 -7.40
N VAL A 61 -2.59 8.94 -8.37
CA VAL A 61 -2.98 10.33 -8.57
C VAL A 61 -3.99 10.38 -9.69
N ARG A 62 -5.14 10.97 -9.42
CA ARG A 62 -6.14 11.23 -10.45
C ARG A 62 -6.48 12.70 -10.51
N ASN A 63 -6.54 13.19 -11.73
CA ASN A 63 -6.97 14.54 -12.09
C ASN A 63 -6.33 15.61 -11.20
N TYR A 64 -5.05 15.47 -10.88
CA TYR A 64 -4.32 16.53 -10.19
C TYR A 64 -4.29 17.75 -11.08
N GLN A 65 -4.75 18.90 -10.59
CA GLN A 65 -4.86 20.12 -11.39
C GLN A 65 -3.95 21.22 -10.86
N ASN A 66 -3.17 21.82 -11.75
CA ASN A 66 -2.44 23.03 -11.43
C ASN A 66 -2.42 24.03 -12.60
N LYS A 67 -1.66 25.12 -12.43
CA LYS A 67 -1.54 26.18 -13.44
C LYS A 67 -0.98 25.68 -14.78
N ARG A 68 -0.23 24.57 -14.78
CA ARG A 68 0.46 24.00 -15.95
C ARG A 68 -0.34 22.93 -16.67
N GLY A 69 -1.36 22.35 -16.04
CA GLY A 69 -2.11 21.26 -16.64
C GLY A 69 -2.77 20.35 -15.61
N THR A 70 -3.15 19.18 -16.11
CA THR A 70 -3.73 18.09 -15.34
C THR A 70 -2.80 16.88 -15.39
N SER A 71 -2.69 16.10 -14.31
CA SER A 71 -1.99 14.81 -14.36
C SER A 71 -2.78 13.65 -13.75
N ASN A 72 -2.52 12.47 -14.30
CA ASN A 72 -2.95 11.18 -13.79
C ASN A 72 -1.74 10.25 -13.74
N GLY A 73 -1.63 9.40 -12.73
CA GLY A 73 -0.57 8.39 -12.72
C GLY A 73 -0.29 7.78 -11.37
N PHE A 74 0.93 7.30 -11.21
CA PHE A 74 1.38 6.55 -10.05
C PHE A 74 2.66 7.15 -9.48
N LEU A 75 2.79 7.10 -8.16
CA LEU A 75 4.06 7.30 -7.47
C LEU A 75 4.32 6.06 -6.61
N VAL A 76 5.55 5.55 -6.66
CA VAL A 76 6.01 4.46 -5.82
C VAL A 76 7.23 4.93 -5.05
N ASN A 77 7.13 4.94 -3.72
CA ASN A 77 8.26 5.21 -2.84
C ASN A 77 8.88 3.88 -2.41
N LYS A 78 10.10 3.61 -2.87
CA LYS A 78 10.86 2.41 -2.51
C LYS A 78 11.64 2.72 -1.24
N SER A 79 10.98 2.57 -0.10
CA SER A 79 11.51 2.95 1.20
C SER A 79 11.85 4.45 1.25
N ASP A 80 12.91 4.80 1.98
CA ASP A 80 13.61 6.08 1.98
C ASP A 80 14.68 6.20 0.88
N ARG A 81 14.74 5.27 -0.08
CA ARG A 81 15.82 5.21 -1.08
C ARG A 81 15.53 6.05 -2.31
N TYR A 82 14.34 5.88 -2.90
CA TYR A 82 13.96 6.64 -4.10
C TYR A 82 12.45 6.60 -4.34
N ARG A 83 12.02 7.51 -5.22
CA ARG A 83 10.68 7.60 -5.77
C ARG A 83 10.70 7.39 -7.28
N LEU A 84 9.82 6.51 -7.75
CA LEU A 84 9.47 6.37 -9.16
C LEU A 84 8.11 7.03 -9.40
N SER A 85 8.05 8.00 -10.30
CA SER A 85 6.81 8.68 -10.70
C SER A 85 6.50 8.36 -12.16
N ILE A 86 5.28 7.94 -12.44
CA ILE A 86 4.82 7.52 -13.77
C ILE A 86 3.53 8.27 -14.04
N GLN A 87 3.58 9.32 -14.86
CA GLN A 87 2.45 10.23 -15.04
C GLN A 87 2.12 10.47 -16.51
N SER A 88 0.84 10.64 -16.77
CA SER A 88 0.29 11.23 -17.98
C SER A 88 -0.13 12.66 -17.66
N ILE A 89 0.46 13.63 -18.36
CA ILE A 89 0.27 15.07 -18.12
C ILE A 89 -0.39 15.69 -19.36
N GLU A 90 -1.58 16.25 -19.19
CA GLU A 90 -2.24 17.09 -20.19
C GLU A 90 -1.92 18.57 -19.91
N PHE A 91 -1.19 19.22 -20.81
CA PHE A 91 -0.78 20.61 -20.61
C PHE A 91 -1.96 21.59 -20.76
N ARG A 92 -2.02 22.60 -19.89
CA ARG A 92 -2.96 23.71 -20.07
C ARG A 92 -2.39 24.71 -21.07
N ILE A 93 -2.92 24.68 -22.30
CA ILE A 93 -2.52 25.61 -23.37
C ILE A 93 -3.67 26.60 -23.64
N PRO A 94 -3.42 27.92 -23.69
CA PRO A 94 -4.44 28.89 -24.07
C PRO A 94 -5.06 28.58 -25.44
N LYS A 95 -6.40 28.71 -25.57
CA LYS A 95 -7.15 28.37 -26.80
C LYS A 95 -6.60 29.06 -28.06
N VAL A 96 -6.13 30.30 -27.94
CA VAL A 96 -5.53 31.06 -29.04
C VAL A 96 -4.26 30.37 -29.55
N VAL A 97 -3.41 29.84 -28.66
CA VAL A 97 -2.19 29.11 -29.02
C VAL A 97 -2.52 27.75 -29.67
N LEU A 98 -3.56 27.07 -29.20
CA LEU A 98 -4.05 25.84 -29.85
C LEU A 98 -4.54 26.10 -31.27
N TRP A 99 -5.34 27.15 -31.46
CA TRP A 99 -5.84 27.54 -32.79
C TRP A 99 -4.70 27.91 -33.74
N MET A 100 -3.73 28.73 -33.29
CA MET A 100 -2.56 29.11 -34.09
C MET A 100 -1.66 27.91 -34.46
N SER A 101 -1.68 26.85 -33.66
CA SER A 101 -0.96 25.60 -33.93
C SER A 101 -1.79 24.55 -34.67
N PHE A 102 -3.00 24.90 -35.14
CA PHE A 102 -3.97 24.01 -35.79
C PHE A 102 -4.32 22.75 -34.96
N ARG A 103 -4.21 22.84 -33.62
CA ARG A 103 -4.53 21.74 -32.70
C ARG A 103 -5.90 21.95 -32.06
N ARG A 104 -6.67 20.88 -31.96
CA ARG A 104 -7.99 20.87 -31.29
C ARG A 104 -7.91 20.59 -29.79
N LYS A 105 -6.88 19.88 -29.34
CA LYS A 105 -6.62 19.53 -27.94
C LYS A 105 -5.16 19.77 -27.57
N PRO A 106 -4.84 20.06 -26.30
CA PRO A 106 -3.46 20.06 -25.83
C PRO A 106 -2.79 18.71 -26.07
N ARG A 107 -1.45 18.71 -26.07
CA ARG A 107 -0.70 17.46 -26.11
C ARG A 107 -0.72 16.84 -24.71
N THR A 108 -1.03 15.57 -24.62
CA THR A 108 -0.75 14.74 -23.44
C THR A 108 0.64 14.13 -23.59
N MET A 109 1.41 14.12 -22.51
CA MET A 109 2.76 13.53 -22.50
C MET A 109 2.95 12.63 -21.28
N GLU A 110 3.69 11.56 -21.49
CA GLU A 110 4.21 10.71 -20.45
C GLU A 110 5.41 11.39 -19.78
N LEU A 111 5.41 11.43 -18.45
CA LEU A 111 6.51 11.85 -17.62
C LEU A 111 6.84 10.74 -16.64
N ILE A 112 7.94 10.04 -16.92
CA ILE A 112 8.48 9.01 -16.05
C ILE A 112 9.75 9.55 -15.41
N THR A 113 9.74 9.68 -14.09
CA THR A 113 10.86 10.26 -13.34
C THR A 113 11.29 9.40 -12.17
N TYR A 114 12.57 9.55 -11.86
CA TYR A 114 13.26 8.94 -10.75
C TYR A 114 13.86 10.04 -9.88
N GLU A 115 13.75 9.92 -8.56
CA GLU A 115 14.29 10.87 -7.58
C GLU A 115 14.85 10.06 -6.40
N THR A 116 16.12 10.24 -6.06
CA THR A 116 16.66 9.63 -4.83
C THR A 116 16.10 10.36 -3.61
N LEU A 117 15.80 9.60 -2.58
CA LEU A 117 15.31 10.09 -1.29
C LEU A 117 16.40 9.90 -0.23
N GLY A 118 16.20 10.46 0.97
CA GLY A 118 17.15 10.35 2.08
C GLY A 118 18.12 11.53 2.18
N ASP A 119 19.32 11.27 2.68
CA ASP A 119 20.27 12.31 3.13
C ASP A 119 20.93 13.09 1.98
N GLU A 120 20.99 12.51 0.78
CA GLU A 120 21.51 13.19 -0.42
C GLU A 120 20.51 13.06 -1.59
N PRO A 121 19.42 13.84 -1.58
CA PRO A 121 18.44 13.81 -2.66
C PRO A 121 19.07 14.35 -3.94
N SER A 122 19.08 13.53 -4.98
CA SER A 122 19.42 13.93 -6.34
C SER A 122 18.18 14.59 -6.95
N GLY A 123 18.40 15.66 -7.71
CA GLY A 123 17.31 16.30 -8.43
C GLY A 123 16.58 15.29 -9.33
N MET A 124 15.29 15.53 -9.55
CA MET A 124 14.43 14.67 -10.37
C MET A 124 15.04 14.41 -11.77
N GLN A 125 15.16 13.13 -12.11
CA GLN A 125 15.76 12.63 -13.34
C GLN A 125 14.66 12.03 -14.23
N GLN A 126 14.66 12.29 -15.54
CA GLN A 126 13.73 11.61 -16.46
C GLN A 126 14.28 10.24 -16.84
N TYR A 127 13.45 9.20 -16.80
CA TYR A 127 13.86 7.81 -17.09
C TYR A 127 14.64 7.68 -18.42
N ARG A 128 14.18 8.37 -19.47
CA ARG A 128 14.84 8.36 -20.79
C ARG A 128 16.28 8.92 -20.81
N ASN A 129 16.67 9.67 -19.78
CA ASN A 129 17.99 10.27 -19.66
C ASN A 129 18.90 9.50 -18.70
N ILE A 130 18.41 8.42 -18.07
CA ILE A 130 19.21 7.56 -17.19
C ILE A 130 20.13 6.71 -18.07
N LEU A 131 21.43 6.88 -17.90
CA LEU A 131 22.45 6.13 -18.64
C LEU A 131 22.85 4.82 -17.93
N ASP A 132 22.63 4.74 -16.62
CA ASP A 132 22.88 3.53 -15.85
C ASP A 132 21.86 2.43 -16.21
N GLU A 133 22.33 1.40 -16.91
CA GLU A 133 21.52 0.26 -17.33
C GLU A 133 20.98 -0.55 -16.14
N THR A 134 21.77 -0.69 -15.07
CA THR A 134 21.35 -1.44 -13.87
C THR A 134 20.20 -0.71 -13.19
N LEU A 135 20.30 0.62 -13.08
CA LEU A 135 19.21 1.42 -12.55
C LEU A 135 17.96 1.32 -13.43
N ARG A 136 18.11 1.37 -14.76
CA ARG A 136 16.96 1.23 -15.66
C ARG A 136 16.27 -0.13 -15.54
N GLU A 137 17.04 -1.21 -15.48
CA GLU A 137 16.51 -2.56 -15.28
C GLU A 137 15.77 -2.68 -13.94
N GLN A 138 16.30 -2.08 -12.89
CA GLN A 138 15.63 -2.00 -11.59
C GLN A 138 14.29 -1.27 -11.68
N LEU A 139 14.25 -0.08 -12.30
CA LEU A 139 13.00 0.67 -12.47
C LEU A 139 11.97 -0.07 -13.33
N ASP A 140 12.42 -0.78 -14.36
CA ASP A 140 11.56 -1.65 -15.17
C ASP A 140 11.04 -2.85 -14.36
N ALA A 141 11.83 -3.40 -13.43
CA ALA A 141 11.36 -4.43 -12.51
C ALA A 141 10.33 -3.89 -11.51
N ASP A 142 10.56 -2.72 -10.92
CA ASP A 142 9.59 -2.07 -10.02
C ASP A 142 8.27 -1.74 -10.73
N TRP A 143 8.33 -1.39 -12.02
CA TRP A 143 7.16 -1.23 -12.86
C TRP A 143 6.38 -2.53 -13.05
N ARG A 144 7.06 -3.66 -13.25
CA ARG A 144 6.42 -4.98 -13.34
C ARG A 144 5.75 -5.36 -12.01
N ASP A 145 6.44 -5.14 -10.89
CA ASP A 145 5.90 -5.38 -9.55
C ASP A 145 4.64 -4.53 -9.31
N LEU A 146 4.68 -3.25 -9.74
CA LEU A 146 3.52 -2.38 -9.67
C LEU A 146 2.36 -2.95 -10.51
N ASN A 147 2.59 -3.46 -11.72
CA ASN A 147 1.52 -4.05 -12.52
C ASN A 147 0.88 -5.27 -11.85
N ASP A 148 1.67 -6.10 -11.17
CA ASP A 148 1.14 -7.21 -10.37
C ASP A 148 0.26 -6.72 -9.21
N TYR A 149 0.72 -5.69 -8.50
CA TYR A 149 -0.06 -5.05 -7.44
C TYR A 149 -1.38 -4.45 -7.97
N LEU A 150 -1.31 -3.67 -9.05
CA LEU A 150 -2.49 -3.05 -9.65
C LEU A 150 -3.46 -4.11 -10.18
N GLY A 151 -2.95 -5.21 -10.73
CA GLY A 151 -3.77 -6.31 -11.20
C GLY A 151 -4.57 -6.97 -10.08
N ALA A 152 -3.93 -7.21 -8.93
CA ALA A 152 -4.60 -7.73 -7.74
C ALA A 152 -5.62 -6.74 -7.17
N ALA A 153 -5.30 -5.44 -7.18
CA ALA A 153 -6.20 -4.39 -6.75
C ALA A 153 -7.45 -4.28 -7.65
N CYS A 154 -7.29 -4.31 -8.97
CA CYS A 154 -8.40 -4.31 -9.93
C CYS A 154 -9.32 -5.51 -9.70
N TRP A 155 -8.75 -6.71 -9.51
CA TRP A 155 -9.55 -7.90 -9.23
C TRP A 155 -10.36 -7.77 -7.93
N GLN A 156 -9.76 -7.24 -6.85
CA GLN A 156 -10.50 -6.97 -5.62
C GLN A 156 -11.67 -6.02 -5.88
N LEU A 157 -11.43 -4.87 -6.52
CA LEU A 157 -12.46 -3.85 -6.73
C LEU A 157 -13.64 -4.35 -7.56
N GLU A 158 -13.36 -5.03 -8.67
CA GLU A 158 -14.37 -5.57 -9.61
C GLU A 158 -15.20 -6.72 -9.01
N ASN A 159 -14.67 -7.41 -7.99
CA ASN A 159 -15.33 -8.54 -7.34
C ASN A 159 -15.87 -8.19 -5.94
N GLY A 160 -16.04 -6.91 -5.62
CA GLY A 160 -16.63 -6.46 -4.36
C GLY A 160 -15.71 -6.55 -3.13
N ALA A 161 -14.40 -6.59 -3.35
CA ALA A 161 -13.33 -6.69 -2.35
C ALA A 161 -13.45 -7.91 -1.43
N PRO A 162 -13.39 -9.14 -1.96
CA PRO A 162 -13.64 -10.36 -1.18
C PRO A 162 -12.64 -10.58 -0.05
N LEU A 163 -11.36 -10.20 -0.20
CA LEU A 163 -10.39 -10.33 0.90
C LEU A 163 -10.67 -9.32 2.02
N TRP A 164 -11.16 -8.13 1.67
CA TRP A 164 -11.60 -7.16 2.67
C TRP A 164 -12.81 -7.68 3.45
N GLN A 165 -13.80 -8.24 2.76
CA GLN A 165 -14.97 -8.86 3.39
C GLN A 165 -14.56 -10.02 4.30
N GLN A 166 -13.64 -10.87 3.85
CA GLN A 166 -13.10 -11.97 4.63
C GLN A 166 -12.41 -11.47 5.90
N ALA A 167 -11.55 -10.44 5.80
CA ALA A 167 -10.91 -9.84 6.97
C ALA A 167 -11.93 -9.32 7.98
N GLN A 168 -13.01 -8.66 7.54
CA GLN A 168 -14.07 -8.17 8.42
C GLN A 168 -14.89 -9.29 9.08
N GLN A 169 -15.03 -10.45 8.40
CA GLN A 169 -15.78 -11.60 8.91
C GLN A 169 -14.96 -12.43 9.91
N GLU A 170 -13.68 -12.67 9.61
CA GLU A 170 -12.82 -13.53 10.42
C GLU A 170 -12.16 -12.79 11.60
N ILE A 171 -11.87 -11.50 11.44
CA ILE A 171 -11.18 -10.69 12.44
C ILE A 171 -12.20 -9.85 13.21
N THR A 172 -12.86 -10.50 14.18
CA THR A 172 -13.92 -9.86 14.98
C THR A 172 -13.37 -9.15 16.22
N SER A 173 -14.15 -8.21 16.77
CA SER A 173 -13.83 -7.55 18.04
C SER A 173 -13.65 -8.53 19.20
N ASP A 174 -14.46 -9.60 19.22
CA ASP A 174 -14.35 -10.67 20.22
C ASP A 174 -13.05 -11.45 20.05
N ALA A 175 -12.67 -11.79 18.81
CA ALA A 175 -11.42 -12.47 18.52
C ALA A 175 -10.20 -11.65 18.97
N ILE A 176 -10.19 -10.35 18.70
CA ILE A 176 -9.13 -9.44 19.15
C ILE A 176 -9.08 -9.38 20.68
N SER A 177 -10.24 -9.26 21.33
CA SER A 177 -10.34 -9.21 22.79
C SER A 177 -9.85 -10.50 23.45
N GLN A 178 -10.20 -11.67 22.89
CA GLN A 178 -9.72 -12.97 23.35
C GLN A 178 -8.20 -13.10 23.24
N LEU A 179 -7.63 -12.70 22.10
CA LEU A 179 -6.19 -12.66 21.90
C LEU A 179 -5.49 -11.74 22.92
N ALA A 180 -6.03 -10.54 23.13
CA ALA A 180 -5.46 -9.57 24.07
C ALA A 180 -5.49 -10.07 25.52
N ALA A 181 -6.46 -10.92 25.85
CA ALA A 181 -6.59 -11.57 27.16
C ALA A 181 -5.74 -12.84 27.32
N ALA A 182 -5.02 -13.29 26.30
CA ALA A 182 -4.23 -14.52 26.35
C ALA A 182 -3.22 -14.48 27.52
N LYS A 183 -3.16 -15.57 28.28
CA LYS A 183 -2.39 -15.67 29.53
C LYS A 183 -0.92 -15.31 29.36
N ILE A 184 -0.35 -15.62 28.19
CA ILE A 184 1.06 -15.38 27.89
C ILE A 184 1.46 -13.90 28.03
N PHE A 185 0.54 -12.98 27.73
CA PHE A 185 0.78 -11.53 27.85
C PHE A 185 0.80 -11.05 29.31
N ARG A 186 0.37 -11.87 30.27
CA ARG A 186 0.43 -11.57 31.70
C ARG A 186 1.60 -12.27 32.40
N THR A 187 2.06 -13.39 31.86
CA THR A 187 3.04 -14.25 32.54
C THR A 187 4.46 -14.12 32.02
N LYS A 188 4.66 -13.64 30.79
CA LYS A 188 5.98 -13.53 30.17
C LYS A 188 6.55 -12.13 30.37
N SER A 189 7.88 -12.03 30.44
CA SER A 189 8.55 -10.74 30.29
C SER A 189 8.36 -10.25 28.85
N LEU A 190 7.70 -9.10 28.70
CA LEU A 190 7.35 -8.52 27.40
C LEU A 190 8.33 -7.40 27.03
N GLN A 191 8.69 -7.35 25.75
CA GLN A 191 9.45 -6.26 25.15
C GLN A 191 8.48 -5.17 24.70
N ALA A 192 8.83 -3.90 24.94
CA ALA A 192 8.06 -2.76 24.49
C ALA A 192 8.36 -2.42 23.02
N ASP A 193 7.31 -2.01 22.29
CA ASP A 193 7.36 -1.48 20.92
C ASP A 193 6.27 -0.40 20.78
N GLY A 194 6.61 0.84 21.14
CA GLY A 194 5.63 1.91 21.30
C GLY A 194 4.62 1.58 22.40
N ASP A 195 3.33 1.71 22.08
CA ASP A 195 2.22 1.36 22.99
C ASP A 195 1.98 -0.16 23.13
N TYR A 196 2.68 -0.96 22.34
CA TYR A 196 2.55 -2.41 22.35
C TYR A 196 3.60 -3.06 23.24
N SER A 197 3.22 -4.19 23.85
CA SER A 197 4.12 -5.05 24.60
C SER A 197 3.98 -6.49 24.11
N GLY A 198 5.09 -7.16 23.83
CA GLY A 198 5.07 -8.45 23.14
C GLY A 198 6.30 -9.30 23.31
N PHE A 199 6.35 -10.40 22.56
CA PHE A 199 7.49 -11.31 22.55
C PHE A 199 7.70 -11.92 21.16
N TRP A 200 8.92 -12.37 20.91
CA TRP A 200 9.25 -13.11 19.69
C TRP A 200 8.86 -14.59 19.80
N ALA A 201 8.20 -15.08 18.76
CA ALA A 201 7.83 -16.47 18.55
C ALA A 201 8.34 -16.92 17.17
N GLY A 202 9.62 -17.31 17.11
CA GLY A 202 10.33 -17.48 15.84
C GLY A 202 10.51 -16.13 15.14
N GLU A 203 10.14 -16.05 13.87
CA GLU A 203 10.27 -14.84 13.03
C GLU A 203 9.18 -13.79 13.25
N TYR A 204 8.24 -14.04 14.17
CA TYR A 204 7.11 -13.16 14.44
C TYR A 204 7.19 -12.52 15.82
N PHE A 205 6.97 -11.22 15.87
CA PHE A 205 6.77 -10.50 17.12
C PHE A 205 5.27 -10.35 17.36
N LEU A 206 4.76 -11.01 18.39
CA LEU A 206 3.35 -10.98 18.78
C LEU A 206 3.21 -10.03 19.96
N ALA A 207 2.40 -8.99 19.80
CA ALA A 207 2.27 -7.94 20.80
C ALA A 207 0.82 -7.50 21.00
N VAL A 208 0.57 -6.94 22.17
CA VAL A 208 -0.73 -6.42 22.60
C VAL A 208 -0.58 -4.99 23.13
N ARG A 209 -1.54 -4.15 22.77
CA ARG A 209 -1.81 -2.88 23.45
C ARG A 209 -2.97 -3.12 24.40
N GLN A 210 -2.67 -3.11 25.70
CA GLN A 210 -3.70 -3.25 26.73
C GLN A 210 -4.55 -1.97 26.80
N PRO A 211 -5.84 -2.05 27.19
CA PRO A 211 -6.68 -0.87 27.38
C PRO A 211 -6.05 0.15 28.35
N THR A 212 -6.11 1.41 27.98
CA THR A 212 -5.66 2.56 28.77
C THR A 212 -6.74 3.66 28.74
N THR A 213 -6.59 4.71 29.56
CA THR A 213 -7.50 5.86 29.53
C THR A 213 -7.55 6.53 28.15
N ALA A 214 -6.42 6.57 27.42
CA ALA A 214 -6.34 7.16 26.09
C ALA A 214 -6.88 6.21 25.00
N ASN A 215 -6.68 4.90 25.17
CA ASN A 215 -7.12 3.86 24.24
C ASN A 215 -7.93 2.81 25.01
N PRO A 216 -9.25 2.99 25.16
CA PRO A 216 -10.07 2.15 26.03
C PRO A 216 -10.30 0.73 25.52
N LEU A 217 -9.89 0.44 24.29
CA LEU A 217 -10.05 -0.86 23.63
C LEU A 217 -8.68 -1.49 23.33
N PRO A 218 -8.59 -2.83 23.39
CA PRO A 218 -7.34 -3.52 23.13
C PRO A 218 -7.00 -3.50 21.63
N ALA A 219 -5.71 -3.62 21.32
CA ALA A 219 -5.24 -3.85 19.97
C ALA A 219 -4.16 -4.95 19.95
N ILE A 220 -4.03 -5.60 18.80
CA ILE A 220 -3.01 -6.63 18.57
C ILE A 220 -2.06 -6.17 17.48
N GLN A 221 -0.77 -6.45 17.64
CA GLN A 221 0.23 -6.23 16.61
C GLN A 221 0.97 -7.53 16.29
N ILE A 222 1.11 -7.81 15.00
CA ILE A 222 1.95 -8.90 14.49
C ILE A 222 3.01 -8.27 13.61
N SER A 223 4.28 -8.36 14.02
CA SER A 223 5.41 -7.91 13.21
C SER A 223 6.14 -9.09 12.60
N TRP A 224 6.66 -8.90 11.39
CA TRP A 224 7.51 -9.86 10.69
C TRP A 224 8.73 -9.15 10.12
N ARG A 225 9.79 -9.92 9.88
CA ARG A 225 10.97 -9.43 9.16
C ARG A 225 10.75 -9.61 7.67
N GLU A 226 10.83 -8.52 6.92
CA GLU A 226 10.84 -8.58 5.45
C GLU A 226 12.27 -8.79 4.95
N ASP A 227 13.24 -8.09 5.56
CA ASP A 227 14.68 -8.31 5.40
C ASP A 227 15.43 -8.07 6.74
N GLU A 228 16.77 -8.01 6.70
CA GLU A 228 17.59 -7.79 7.90
C GLU A 228 17.31 -6.45 8.62
N LYS A 229 16.78 -5.45 7.91
CA LYS A 229 16.59 -4.08 8.39
C LYS A 229 15.12 -3.70 8.53
N ASP A 230 14.25 -4.28 7.71
CA ASP A 230 12.86 -3.87 7.56
C ASP A 230 11.92 -4.80 8.32
N ILE A 231 11.33 -4.26 9.39
CA ILE A 231 10.28 -4.92 10.17
C ILE A 231 8.93 -4.27 9.82
N GLY A 232 8.10 -5.02 9.09
CA GLY A 232 6.71 -4.67 8.87
C GLY A 232 5.84 -5.10 10.05
N SER A 233 4.72 -4.40 10.29
CA SER A 233 3.72 -4.81 11.28
C SER A 233 2.32 -4.62 10.75
N TYR A 234 1.43 -5.56 11.09
CA TYR A 234 -0.01 -5.34 11.04
C TYR A 234 -0.51 -5.03 12.42
N GLN A 235 -1.40 -4.06 12.51
CA GLN A 235 -2.10 -3.69 13.73
C GLN A 235 -3.59 -3.92 13.52
N PHE A 236 -4.17 -4.70 14.44
CA PHE A 236 -5.56 -5.06 14.49
C PHE A 236 -6.16 -4.26 15.65
N ASP A 237 -6.70 -3.09 15.32
CA ASP A 237 -7.15 -2.10 16.29
C ASP A 237 -8.67 -2.09 16.41
N LEU A 238 -9.16 -1.78 17.59
CA LEU A 238 -10.56 -1.56 17.90
C LEU A 238 -10.73 -0.11 18.34
N ILE A 239 -11.60 0.62 17.66
CA ILE A 239 -11.95 1.99 18.01
C ILE A 239 -13.46 2.09 18.25
N ASN A 240 -13.89 3.14 18.94
CA ASN A 240 -15.31 3.50 18.96
C ASN A 240 -15.57 4.51 17.85
N ASP A 241 -16.65 4.30 17.09
CA ASP A 241 -17.15 5.31 16.15
C ASP A 241 -17.82 6.47 16.90
N GLU A 242 -18.28 7.48 16.16
CA GLU A 242 -18.95 8.66 16.73
C GLU A 242 -20.23 8.31 17.51
N ALA A 243 -20.86 7.17 17.19
CA ALA A 243 -22.04 6.66 17.88
C ALA A 243 -21.69 5.75 19.08
N GLY A 244 -20.40 5.51 19.33
CA GLY A 244 -19.91 4.66 20.41
C GLY A 244 -19.85 3.16 20.08
N ASN A 245 -20.09 2.77 18.83
CA ASN A 245 -19.98 1.36 18.42
C ASN A 245 -18.52 0.99 18.17
N THR A 246 -18.15 -0.22 18.59
CA THR A 246 -16.81 -0.74 18.34
C THR A 246 -16.64 -1.11 16.86
N LYS A 247 -15.59 -0.56 16.24
CA LYS A 247 -15.20 -0.78 14.86
C LYS A 247 -13.77 -1.31 14.78
N PHE A 248 -13.58 -2.31 13.92
CA PHE A 248 -12.27 -2.85 13.59
C PHE A 248 -11.53 -1.98 12.55
N LEU A 249 -10.26 -1.70 12.82
CA LEU A 249 -9.32 -1.10 11.89
C LEU A 249 -8.13 -2.04 11.68
N LEU A 250 -7.79 -2.24 10.40
CA LEU A 250 -6.59 -2.97 10.01
C LEU A 250 -5.58 -1.97 9.46
N CYS A 251 -4.44 -1.86 10.13
CA CYS A 251 -3.36 -0.96 9.73
C CYS A 251 -2.10 -1.73 9.38
N ILE A 252 -1.29 -1.14 8.49
CA ILE A 252 0.09 -1.51 8.25
C ILE A 252 1.01 -0.45 8.84
N ARG A 253 2.04 -0.89 9.55
CA ARG A 253 3.19 -0.08 9.91
C ARG A 253 4.37 -0.60 9.09
N PRO A 254 4.84 0.13 8.07
CA PRO A 254 5.78 -0.41 7.09
C PRO A 254 7.18 -0.63 7.65
N ARG A 255 7.54 0.10 8.72
CA ARG A 255 8.85 0.03 9.37
C ARG A 255 8.71 0.24 10.86
N LYS A 256 9.63 -0.33 11.65
CA LYS A 256 9.72 -0.02 13.07
C LYS A 256 9.95 1.48 13.27
N GLY A 257 9.11 2.12 14.09
CA GLY A 257 9.16 3.56 14.36
C GLY A 257 8.48 4.45 13.33
N ALA A 258 7.96 3.91 12.22
CA ALA A 258 7.12 4.66 11.29
C ALA A 258 5.67 4.78 11.82
N ASP A 259 4.93 5.72 11.25
CA ASP A 259 3.49 5.84 11.47
C ASP A 259 2.75 4.59 10.94
N SER A 260 1.54 4.41 11.45
CA SER A 260 0.64 3.33 11.04
C SER A 260 -0.42 3.87 10.09
N TYR A 261 -0.68 3.13 9.01
CA TYR A 261 -1.56 3.54 7.93
C TYR A 261 -2.68 2.52 7.75
N LEU A 262 -3.91 2.99 7.55
CA LEU A 262 -5.03 2.11 7.24
C LEU A 262 -4.76 1.35 5.94
N LEU A 263 -5.01 0.04 5.96
CA LEU A 263 -5.02 -0.76 4.74
C LEU A 263 -6.30 -0.49 3.95
N ASN A 264 -6.18 -0.43 2.63
CA ASN A 264 -7.32 -0.29 1.76
C ASN A 264 -7.94 -1.63 1.43
N ARG A 265 -9.21 -1.58 1.03
CA ARG A 265 -9.98 -2.75 0.57
C ARG A 265 -9.38 -3.49 -0.63
N PHE A 266 -8.46 -2.86 -1.36
CA PHE A 266 -7.83 -3.41 -2.55
C PHE A 266 -6.37 -3.82 -2.33
N ASP A 267 -5.80 -3.65 -1.12
CA ASP A 267 -4.43 -4.06 -0.80
C ASP A 267 -4.35 -5.60 -0.62
N ALA A 268 -4.65 -6.34 -1.69
CA ALA A 268 -4.95 -7.77 -1.67
C ALA A 268 -3.89 -8.62 -0.97
N HIS A 269 -2.61 -8.41 -1.31
CA HIS A 269 -1.50 -9.14 -0.70
C HIS A 269 -1.42 -8.91 0.82
N HIS A 270 -1.64 -7.66 1.27
CA HIS A 270 -1.61 -7.34 2.68
C HIS A 270 -2.82 -7.90 3.42
N LEU A 271 -4.02 -7.81 2.84
CA LEU A 271 -5.22 -8.38 3.43
C LEU A 271 -5.09 -9.88 3.62
N GLN A 272 -4.63 -10.59 2.60
CA GLN A 272 -4.42 -12.03 2.65
C GLN A 272 -3.38 -12.44 3.70
N ARG A 273 -2.25 -11.71 3.75
CA ARG A 273 -1.18 -11.92 4.74
C ARG A 273 -1.67 -11.65 6.16
N ALA A 274 -2.40 -10.56 6.38
CA ALA A 274 -2.93 -10.17 7.67
C ALA A 274 -3.95 -11.20 8.21
N ILE A 275 -4.86 -11.68 7.36
CA ILE A 275 -5.82 -12.75 7.71
C ILE A 275 -5.06 -14.02 8.16
N ALA A 276 -4.11 -14.49 7.34
CA ALA A 276 -3.33 -15.68 7.64
C ALA A 276 -2.52 -15.54 8.93
N MET A 277 -1.90 -14.38 9.15
CA MET A 277 -1.15 -14.08 10.37
C MET A 277 -2.04 -14.02 11.61
N PHE A 278 -3.23 -13.42 11.49
CA PHE A 278 -4.19 -13.36 12.59
C PHE A 278 -4.66 -14.76 13.00
N ALA A 279 -5.07 -15.59 12.04
CA ALA A 279 -5.47 -16.98 12.28
C ALA A 279 -4.33 -17.84 12.86
N MET A 280 -3.09 -17.59 12.43
CA MET A 280 -1.91 -18.23 13.01
C MET A 280 -1.69 -17.81 14.48
N MET A 281 -1.81 -16.52 14.81
CA MET A 281 -1.68 -16.02 16.17
C MET A 281 -2.79 -16.59 17.09
N GLN A 282 -4.04 -16.64 16.61
CA GLN A 282 -5.14 -17.26 17.35
C GLN A 282 -4.84 -18.72 17.69
N ARG A 283 -4.45 -19.53 16.70
CA ARG A 283 -4.09 -20.94 16.93
C ARG A 283 -2.91 -21.10 17.88
N TYR A 284 -1.96 -20.18 17.87
CA TYR A 284 -0.80 -20.27 18.75
C TYR A 284 -1.07 -19.84 20.19
N LEU A 285 -1.91 -18.83 20.39
CA LEU A 285 -2.13 -18.23 21.71
C LEU A 285 -3.35 -18.74 22.46
N LEU A 286 -4.32 -19.30 21.74
CA LEU A 286 -5.59 -19.77 22.30
C LEU A 286 -5.74 -21.29 22.28
N ALA A 287 -4.77 -22.02 21.71
CA ALA A 287 -4.71 -23.48 21.80
C ALA A 287 -4.24 -23.97 23.17
#